data_AF-A0A9Q0J7D1-F1
#
_entry.id   AF-A0A9Q0J7D1-F1
#
_cell.length_a   1.000
_cell.length_b   1.000
_cell.length_c   1.000
_cell.angle_alpha   90.00
_cell.angle_beta   90.00
_cell.angle_gamma   90.00
#
_symmetry.space_group_name_H-M   'P 1'
#
loop_
_entity.id
_entity.type
_entity.pdbx_description
1 polymer ?
#
loop_
_entity_poly.entity_id
_entity_poly.type
_entity_poly.pdbx_seq_one_letter_code
_entity_poly.pdbx_strand_id
1 'polypeptide(L)'
;MNFTAGVDHYSVLGLPSGEEGAKLTEREITRAYKLKALALHPDKRPGDPNAHSDFQKILASYEMLMNPVARRQFDQSLRWHRQMTEAERLVKERMEAEKRRMEEEAKQRMEAEKRRMEEEAKQRVEAEEAKKRTEAKRRNEAFVREAKRKKQEAEEKKKEGFNNLLREKKIEEMVQVKKAQMRRPCAGCHRDAVILFILC
;
A
#
# COMPACT_ATOMS: atom_id res chain seq x y z
N MET A 1 -37.98 23.25 -48.27
CA MET A 1 -36.62 23.82 -48.21
C MET A 1 -35.70 22.72 -47.71
N ASN A 2 -34.79 22.23 -48.57
CA ASN A 2 -33.95 21.07 -48.28
C ASN A 2 -32.71 21.51 -47.48
N PHE A 3 -32.83 21.59 -46.16
CA PHE A 3 -31.67 21.73 -45.27
C PHE A 3 -31.03 20.36 -45.05
N THR A 4 -29.94 20.07 -45.76
CA THR A 4 -29.13 18.87 -45.49
C THR A 4 -28.28 19.10 -44.24
N ALA A 5 -28.86 18.87 -43.06
CA ALA A 5 -28.20 19.03 -41.77
C ALA A 5 -26.98 18.08 -41.66
N GLY A 6 -25.78 18.63 -41.82
CA GLY A 6 -24.52 17.89 -41.68
C GLY A 6 -23.62 17.89 -42.91
N VAL A 7 -24.06 18.45 -44.04
CA VAL A 7 -23.22 18.60 -45.24
C VAL A 7 -22.67 20.02 -45.30
N ASP A 8 -21.35 20.13 -45.38
CA ASP A 8 -20.70 21.41 -45.61
C ASP A 8 -20.73 21.79 -47.09
N HIS A 9 -21.62 22.72 -47.44
CA HIS A 9 -21.81 23.19 -48.81
C HIS A 9 -20.56 23.84 -49.43
N TYR A 10 -19.68 24.45 -48.63
CA TYR A 10 -18.41 24.99 -49.13
C TYR A 10 -17.46 23.87 -49.54
N SER A 11 -17.30 22.86 -48.68
CA SER A 11 -16.50 21.67 -48.96
C SER A 11 -17.02 20.90 -50.18
N VAL A 12 -18.35 20.80 -50.36
CA VAL A 12 -18.96 20.19 -51.55
C VAL A 12 -18.60 20.92 -52.84
N LEU A 13 -18.40 22.24 -52.81
CA LEU A 13 -17.90 23.01 -53.96
C LEU A 13 -16.36 23.04 -54.05
N GLY A 14 -15.64 22.49 -53.07
CA GLY A 14 -14.18 22.53 -53.00
C GLY A 14 -13.64 23.90 -52.55
N LEU A 15 -14.46 24.65 -51.82
CA LEU A 15 -14.13 25.96 -51.26
C LEU A 15 -13.76 25.80 -49.78
N PRO A 16 -12.95 26.71 -49.22
CA PRO A 16 -12.64 26.70 -47.79
C PRO A 16 -13.90 26.93 -46.97
N SER A 17 -14.04 26.19 -45.88
CA SER A 17 -15.19 26.26 -44.98
C SER A 17 -14.99 27.25 -43.83
N GLY A 18 -16.08 27.63 -43.16
CA GLY A 18 -16.04 28.53 -42.01
C GLY A 18 -15.89 30.00 -42.39
N GLU A 19 -15.02 30.73 -41.68
CA GLU A 19 -14.89 32.18 -41.86
C GLU A 19 -14.33 32.59 -43.23
N GLU A 20 -13.51 31.74 -43.84
CA GLU A 20 -12.97 31.94 -45.18
C GLU A 20 -14.07 31.74 -46.24
N GLY A 21 -14.91 30.72 -46.08
CA GLY A 21 -16.07 30.47 -46.94
C GLY A 21 -17.10 31.60 -46.90
N ALA A 22 -17.33 32.17 -45.70
CA ALA A 22 -18.22 33.30 -45.52
C ALA A 22 -17.74 34.58 -46.24
N LYS A 23 -16.43 34.73 -46.48
CA LYS A 23 -15.84 35.89 -47.17
C LYS A 23 -15.89 35.78 -48.71
N LEU A 24 -16.18 34.59 -49.24
CA LEU A 24 -16.18 34.35 -50.70
C LEU A 24 -17.27 35.16 -51.40
N THR A 25 -16.92 35.71 -52.55
CA THR A 25 -17.85 36.41 -53.42
C THR A 25 -18.71 35.43 -54.22
N GLU A 26 -19.91 35.86 -54.62
CA GLU A 26 -20.79 35.04 -55.48
C GLU A 26 -20.09 34.59 -56.77
N ARG A 27 -19.23 35.45 -57.34
CA ARG A 27 -18.47 35.13 -58.56
C ARG A 27 -17.52 33.95 -58.36
N GLU A 28 -16.88 33.85 -57.19
CA GLU A 28 -15.98 32.73 -56.84
C GLU A 28 -16.77 31.45 -56.63
N ILE A 29 -17.92 31.53 -55.96
CA ILE A 29 -18.83 30.39 -55.74
C ILE A 29 -19.35 29.86 -57.08
N THR A 30 -19.80 30.75 -57.98
CA THR A 30 -20.24 30.36 -59.33
C THR A 30 -19.10 29.77 -60.16
N ARG A 31 -17.87 30.30 -60.04
CA ARG A 31 -16.70 29.75 -60.74
C ARG A 31 -16.39 28.33 -60.26
N ALA A 32 -16.36 28.11 -58.94
CA ALA A 32 -16.12 26.81 -58.35
C ALA A 32 -17.20 25.80 -58.74
N TYR A 33 -18.48 26.19 -58.68
CA TYR A 33 -19.60 25.38 -59.16
C TYR A 33 -19.41 24.96 -60.61
N LYS A 34 -19.10 25.90 -61.54
CA LYS A 34 -18.91 25.58 -62.95
C LYS A 34 -17.78 24.58 -63.18
N LEU A 35 -16.64 24.77 -62.52
CA LEU A 35 -15.49 23.86 -62.62
C LEU A 35 -15.86 22.46 -62.13
N LYS A 36 -16.56 22.38 -60.99
CA LYS A 36 -16.93 21.10 -60.36
C LYS A 36 -18.07 20.38 -61.08
N ALA A 37 -19.05 21.13 -61.59
CA ALA A 37 -20.12 20.63 -62.43
C ALA A 37 -19.60 20.05 -63.74
N LEU A 38 -18.59 20.68 -64.36
CA LEU A 38 -17.94 20.14 -65.56
C LEU A 38 -17.16 18.86 -65.24
N ALA A 39 -16.46 18.80 -64.12
CA ALA A 39 -15.71 17.60 -63.72
C ALA A 39 -16.62 16.41 -63.38
N LEU A 40 -17.78 16.67 -62.77
CA LEU A 40 -18.70 15.65 -62.27
C LEU A 40 -19.98 15.54 -63.11
N HIS A 41 -19.95 16.02 -64.35
CA HIS A 41 -21.09 15.93 -65.25
C HIS A 41 -21.37 14.45 -65.62
N PRO A 42 -22.63 13.98 -65.55
CA PRO A 42 -22.98 12.59 -65.85
C PRO A 42 -22.62 12.18 -67.29
N ASP A 43 -22.68 13.11 -68.25
CA ASP A 43 -22.26 12.88 -69.65
C ASP A 43 -20.78 12.54 -69.81
N LYS A 44 -19.91 13.07 -68.93
CA LYS A 44 -18.47 12.78 -68.95
C LYS A 44 -18.09 11.54 -68.13
N ARG A 45 -19.04 10.98 -67.36
CA ARG A 45 -18.87 9.78 -66.54
C ARG A 45 -19.91 8.72 -66.90
N PRO A 46 -20.01 8.30 -68.18
CA PRO A 46 -20.96 7.26 -68.57
C PRO A 46 -20.51 5.93 -67.96
N GLY A 47 -21.19 5.49 -66.91
CA GLY A 47 -20.90 4.24 -66.20
C GLY A 47 -20.72 4.38 -64.69
N ASP A 48 -20.67 5.60 -64.14
CA ASP A 48 -20.66 5.79 -62.69
C ASP A 48 -22.10 5.94 -62.15
N PRO A 49 -22.59 5.00 -61.32
CA PRO A 49 -23.94 5.08 -60.75
C PRO A 49 -24.12 6.27 -59.79
N ASN A 50 -23.02 6.80 -59.23
CA ASN A 50 -23.06 7.93 -58.29
C ASN A 50 -22.97 9.30 -58.96
N ALA A 51 -22.65 9.37 -60.27
CA ALA A 51 -22.47 10.66 -60.96
C ALA A 51 -23.70 11.56 -60.87
N HIS A 52 -24.90 10.99 -60.93
CA HIS A 52 -26.14 11.76 -60.79
C HIS A 52 -26.33 12.30 -59.37
N SER A 53 -26.08 11.47 -58.34
CA SER A 53 -26.17 11.87 -56.93
C SER A 53 -25.17 12.98 -56.59
N ASP A 54 -23.93 12.86 -57.06
CA ASP A 54 -22.89 13.85 -56.80
C ASP A 54 -23.17 15.18 -57.50
N PHE A 55 -23.71 15.13 -58.73
CA PHE A 55 -24.15 16.33 -59.44
C PHE A 55 -25.30 17.03 -58.70
N GLN A 56 -26.27 16.27 -58.20
CA GLN A 56 -27.37 16.81 -57.38
C GLN A 56 -26.86 17.48 -56.09
N LYS A 57 -25.88 16.88 -55.40
CA LYS A 57 -25.28 17.48 -54.19
C LYS A 57 -24.59 18.82 -54.48
N ILE A 58 -23.90 18.91 -55.60
CA ILE A 58 -23.21 20.14 -56.03
C ILE A 58 -24.22 21.23 -56.40
N LEU A 59 -25.28 20.85 -57.14
CA LEU A 59 -26.37 21.77 -57.49
C LEU A 59 -27.07 22.29 -56.23
N ALA A 60 -27.47 21.40 -55.31
CA ALA A 60 -28.11 21.78 -54.05
C ALA A 60 -27.22 22.71 -53.20
N SER A 61 -25.91 22.46 -53.17
CA SER A 61 -24.95 23.31 -52.44
C SER A 61 -24.80 24.68 -53.08
N TYR A 62 -24.80 24.75 -54.42
CA TYR A 62 -24.77 26.01 -55.14
C TYR A 62 -26.05 26.84 -54.91
N GLU A 63 -27.23 26.22 -54.98
CA GLU A 63 -28.51 26.90 -54.73
C GLU A 63 -28.59 27.47 -53.31
N MET A 64 -28.09 26.74 -52.32
CA MET A 64 -28.04 27.17 -50.92
C MET A 64 -27.12 28.37 -50.73
N LEU A 65 -25.93 28.35 -51.35
CA LEU A 65 -24.93 29.40 -51.21
C LEU A 65 -25.23 30.66 -52.04
N MET A 66 -25.97 30.53 -53.14
CA MET A 66 -26.40 31.68 -53.95
C MET A 66 -27.56 32.47 -53.32
N ASN A 67 -28.37 31.84 -52.46
CA ASN A 67 -29.41 32.57 -51.75
C ASN A 67 -28.84 33.27 -50.50
N PRO A 68 -28.85 34.61 -50.42
CA PRO A 68 -28.23 35.35 -49.32
C PRO A 68 -28.90 35.09 -47.96
N VAL A 69 -30.18 34.74 -47.94
CA VAL A 69 -30.88 34.38 -46.69
C VAL A 69 -30.43 33.01 -46.22
N ALA A 70 -30.43 32.04 -47.12
CA ALA A 70 -30.05 30.67 -46.82
C ALA A 70 -28.56 30.55 -46.44
N ARG A 71 -27.69 31.26 -47.17
CA ARG A 71 -26.25 31.37 -46.86
C ARG A 71 -26.02 31.92 -45.46
N ARG A 72 -26.70 33.01 -45.07
CA ARG A 72 -26.56 33.59 -43.72
C ARG A 72 -26.97 32.61 -42.62
N GLN A 73 -28.09 31.91 -42.79
CA GLN A 73 -28.55 30.92 -41.82
C GLN A 73 -27.57 29.73 -41.72
N PHE A 74 -27.05 29.28 -42.86
CA PHE A 74 -26.03 28.23 -42.90
C PHE A 74 -24.73 28.66 -42.21
N ASP A 75 -24.21 29.85 -42.53
CA ASP A 75 -23.01 30.40 -41.89
C ASP A 75 -23.17 30.57 -40.37
N GLN A 76 -24.36 30.99 -39.94
CA GLN A 76 -24.70 31.11 -38.52
C GLN A 76 -24.72 29.73 -37.84
N SER A 77 -25.35 28.74 -38.48
CA SER A 77 -25.37 27.35 -38.03
C SER A 77 -23.97 26.76 -37.90
N LEU A 78 -23.08 26.98 -38.89
CA LEU A 78 -21.69 26.54 -38.82
C LEU A 78 -20.94 27.17 -37.64
N ARG A 79 -21.15 28.47 -37.36
CA ARG A 79 -20.54 29.15 -36.21
C ARG A 79 -21.03 28.58 -34.88
N TRP A 80 -22.35 28.41 -34.73
CA TRP A 80 -22.92 27.82 -33.52
C TRP A 80 -22.48 26.38 -33.33
N HIS A 81 -22.46 25.57 -34.39
CA HIS A 81 -21.98 24.19 -34.30
C HIS A 81 -20.54 24.15 -33.81
N ARG A 82 -19.64 24.97 -34.38
CA ARG A 82 -18.24 25.08 -33.93
C ARG A 82 -18.13 25.50 -32.46
N GLN A 83 -18.89 26.52 -32.05
CA GLN A 83 -18.89 26.99 -30.66
C GLN A 83 -19.38 25.90 -29.70
N MET A 84 -20.44 25.18 -30.07
CA MET A 84 -21.00 24.11 -29.25
C MET A 84 -20.06 22.92 -29.16
N THR A 85 -19.43 22.50 -30.26
CA THR A 85 -18.43 21.41 -30.24
C THR A 85 -17.24 21.76 -29.36
N GLU A 86 -16.79 23.01 -29.39
CA GLU A 86 -15.68 23.46 -28.56
C GLU A 86 -16.09 23.58 -27.09
N ALA A 87 -17.29 24.11 -26.81
CA ALA A 87 -17.82 24.17 -25.45
C ALA A 87 -18.00 22.76 -24.86
N GLU A 88 -18.54 21.82 -25.64
CA GLU A 88 -18.68 20.42 -25.23
C GLU A 88 -17.32 19.78 -24.95
N ARG A 89 -16.31 20.02 -25.80
CA ARG A 89 -14.93 19.57 -25.59
C ARG A 89 -14.36 20.10 -24.27
N LEU A 90 -14.49 21.39 -24.00
CA LEU A 90 -14.00 22.01 -22.78
C LEU A 90 -14.71 21.49 -21.53
N VAL A 91 -16.03 21.29 -21.61
CA VAL A 91 -16.81 20.67 -20.52
C VAL A 91 -16.32 19.26 -20.27
N LYS A 92 -16.13 18.45 -21.33
CA LYS A 92 -15.62 17.09 -21.21
C LYS A 92 -14.22 17.05 -20.60
N GLU A 93 -13.30 17.89 -21.07
CA GLU A 93 -11.94 17.99 -20.52
C GLU A 93 -11.96 18.38 -19.03
N ARG A 94 -12.82 19.34 -18.63
CA ARG A 94 -12.99 19.73 -17.23
C ARG A 94 -13.50 18.56 -16.38
N MET A 95 -14.54 17.87 -16.84
CA MET A 95 -15.13 16.74 -16.12
C MET A 95 -14.13 15.58 -15.98
N GLU A 96 -13.36 15.29 -17.03
CA GLU A 96 -12.30 14.27 -16.98
C GLU A 96 -11.16 14.66 -16.04
N ALA A 97 -10.77 15.94 -16.02
CA ALA A 97 -9.76 16.44 -15.08
C ALA A 97 -10.25 16.35 -13.62
N GLU A 98 -11.51 16.69 -13.36
CA GLU A 98 -12.12 16.56 -12.03
C GLU A 98 -12.22 15.10 -11.60
N LYS A 99 -12.65 14.20 -12.50
CA LYS A 99 -12.67 12.77 -12.26
C LYS A 99 -11.29 12.22 -11.92
N ARG A 100 -10.24 12.61 -12.66
CA ARG A 100 -8.86 12.20 -12.39
C ARG A 100 -8.39 12.66 -11.01
N ARG A 101 -8.69 13.91 -10.63
CA ARG A 101 -8.35 14.43 -9.29
C ARG A 101 -9.04 13.63 -8.19
N MET A 102 -10.32 13.35 -8.36
CA MET A 102 -11.08 12.56 -7.40
C MET A 102 -10.55 11.13 -7.27
N GLU A 103 -10.22 10.47 -8.39
CA GLU A 103 -9.62 9.13 -8.42
C GLU A 103 -8.24 9.12 -7.76
N GLU A 104 -7.41 10.14 -8.02
CA GLU A 104 -6.10 10.28 -7.41
C GLU A 104 -6.20 10.51 -5.90
N GLU A 105 -7.08 11.40 -5.43
CA GLU A 105 -7.35 11.60 -4.01
C GLU A 105 -7.87 10.33 -3.34
N ALA A 106 -8.78 9.60 -3.98
CA ALA A 106 -9.28 8.33 -3.46
C ALA A 106 -8.15 7.29 -3.34
N LYS A 107 -7.28 7.20 -4.35
CA LYS A 107 -6.11 6.33 -4.35
C LYS A 107 -5.13 6.71 -3.23
N GLN A 108 -4.85 8.01 -3.06
CA GLN A 108 -3.98 8.50 -1.99
C GLN A 108 -4.55 8.19 -0.61
N ARG A 109 -5.87 8.34 -0.41
CA ARG A 109 -6.54 7.97 0.85
C ARG A 109 -6.42 6.47 1.12
N MET A 110 -6.72 5.62 0.13
CA MET A 110 -6.59 4.18 0.27
C MET A 110 -5.13 3.76 0.56
N GLU A 111 -4.16 4.38 -0.11
CA GLU A 111 -2.75 4.09 0.13
C GLU A 111 -2.29 4.57 1.51
N ALA A 112 -2.72 5.75 1.96
CA ALA A 112 -2.44 6.25 3.29
C ALA A 112 -3.05 5.36 4.39
N GLU A 113 -4.28 4.88 4.19
CA GLU A 113 -4.92 3.92 5.08
C GLU A 113 -4.18 2.59 5.11
N LYS A 114 -3.80 2.06 3.94
CA LYS A 114 -2.98 0.85 3.84
C LYS A 114 -1.66 0.99 4.59
N ARG A 115 -0.97 2.12 4.45
CA ARG A 115 0.28 2.41 5.18
C ARG A 115 0.07 2.45 6.69
N ARG A 116 -1.00 3.09 7.16
CA ARG A 116 -1.36 3.10 8.58
C ARG A 116 -1.60 1.69 9.11
N MET A 117 -2.36 0.88 8.38
CA MET A 117 -2.64 -0.50 8.76
C MET A 117 -1.36 -1.36 8.80
N GLU A 118 -0.46 -1.19 7.81
CA GLU A 118 0.84 -1.88 7.80
C GLU A 118 1.73 -1.45 8.97
N GLU A 119 1.74 -0.16 9.31
CA GLU A 119 2.51 0.38 10.43
C GLU A 119 1.97 -0.10 11.78
N GLU A 120 0.65 -0.06 11.97
CA GLU A 120 -0.01 -0.63 13.15
C GLU A 120 0.26 -2.13 13.30
N ALA A 121 0.23 -2.88 12.20
CA ALA A 121 0.58 -4.30 12.20
C ALA A 121 2.03 -4.54 12.63
N LYS A 122 2.99 -3.75 12.11
CA LYS A 122 4.41 -3.81 12.52
C LYS A 122 4.57 -3.51 14.00
N GLN A 123 3.93 -2.45 14.49
CA GLN A 123 3.99 -2.08 15.91
C GLN A 123 3.41 -3.18 16.81
N ARG A 124 2.33 -3.85 16.39
CA ARG A 124 1.77 -4.99 17.15
C ARG A 124 2.74 -6.16 17.23
N VAL A 125 3.39 -6.51 16.13
CA VAL A 125 4.40 -7.58 16.09
C VAL A 125 5.58 -7.22 16.99
N GLU A 126 6.13 -6.01 16.84
CA GLU A 126 7.26 -5.54 17.65
C GLU A 126 6.91 -5.48 19.14
N ALA A 127 5.70 -5.02 19.50
CA ALA A 127 5.24 -5.02 20.88
C ALA A 127 5.09 -6.44 21.45
N GLU A 128 4.63 -7.40 20.64
CA GLU A 128 4.54 -8.81 21.05
C GLU A 128 5.94 -9.42 21.26
N GLU A 129 6.88 -9.16 20.35
CA GLU A 129 8.26 -9.60 20.46
C GLU A 129 8.96 -8.97 21.68
N ALA A 130 8.73 -7.69 21.94
CA ALA A 130 9.24 -7.02 23.13
C ALA A 130 8.70 -7.66 24.41
N LYS A 131 7.40 -7.98 24.46
CA LYS A 131 6.80 -8.71 25.60
C LYS A 131 7.47 -10.06 25.79
N LYS A 132 7.59 -10.87 24.73
CA LYS A 132 8.29 -12.18 24.78
C LYS A 132 9.73 -12.04 25.27
N ARG A 133 10.45 -11.02 24.80
CA ARG A 133 11.83 -10.75 25.23
C ARG A 133 11.91 -10.38 26.72
N THR A 134 11.00 -9.54 27.21
CA THR A 134 10.96 -9.20 28.65
C THR A 134 10.59 -10.39 29.51
N GLU A 135 9.66 -11.24 29.08
CA GLU A 135 9.27 -12.45 29.78
C GLU A 135 10.41 -13.47 29.81
N ALA A 136 11.10 -13.68 28.69
CA ALA A 136 12.28 -14.52 28.62
C ALA A 136 13.39 -14.03 29.57
N LYS A 137 13.61 -12.71 29.64
CA LYS A 137 14.56 -12.10 30.57
C LYS A 137 14.16 -12.36 32.03
N ARG A 138 12.90 -12.15 32.39
CA ARG A 138 12.37 -12.45 33.74
C ARG A 138 12.52 -13.92 34.10
N ARG A 139 12.22 -14.83 33.16
CA ARG A 139 12.37 -16.28 33.35
C ARG A 139 13.83 -16.66 33.59
N ASN A 140 14.75 -16.08 32.83
CA ASN A 140 16.18 -16.31 33.00
C ASN A 140 16.69 -15.74 34.35
N GLU A 141 16.28 -14.52 34.71
CA GLU A 141 16.63 -13.92 36.01
C GLU A 141 16.10 -14.75 37.19
N ALA A 142 14.87 -15.26 37.11
CA ALA A 142 14.30 -16.17 38.10
C ALA A 142 15.09 -17.47 38.21
N PHE A 143 15.46 -18.07 37.06
CA PHE A 143 16.29 -19.28 37.01
C PHE A 143 17.67 -19.05 37.65
N VAL A 144 18.33 -17.93 37.33
CA VAL A 144 19.63 -17.56 37.93
C VAL A 144 19.50 -17.33 39.44
N ARG A 145 18.43 -16.66 39.89
CA ARG A 145 18.18 -16.43 41.31
C ARG A 145 17.97 -17.75 42.06
N GLU A 146 17.20 -18.66 41.49
CA GLU A 146 16.98 -19.99 42.07
C GLU A 146 18.27 -20.81 42.14
N ALA A 147 19.08 -20.80 41.08
CA ALA A 147 20.37 -21.47 41.07
C ALA A 147 21.33 -20.90 42.14
N LYS A 148 21.35 -19.58 42.32
CA LYS A 148 22.12 -18.93 43.39
C LYS A 148 21.63 -19.37 44.77
N ARG A 149 20.31 -19.41 45.00
CA ARG A 149 19.72 -19.85 46.28
C ARG A 149 20.10 -21.30 46.59
N LYS A 150 19.93 -22.21 45.62
CA LYS A 150 20.33 -23.62 45.75
C LYS A 150 21.82 -23.78 46.04
N LYS A 151 22.68 -22.96 45.41
CA LYS A 151 24.12 -22.97 45.67
C LYS A 151 24.44 -22.50 47.10
N GLN A 152 23.81 -21.42 47.57
CA GLN A 152 23.96 -20.93 48.94
C GLN A 152 23.48 -21.96 49.96
N GLU A 153 22.29 -22.53 49.78
CA GLU A 153 21.74 -23.59 50.64
C GLU A 153 22.66 -24.81 50.71
N ALA A 154 23.25 -25.23 49.58
CA ALA A 154 24.20 -26.34 49.56
C ALA A 154 25.52 -25.98 50.28
N GLU A 155 25.98 -24.75 50.18
CA GLU A 155 27.18 -24.27 50.87
C GLU A 155 26.96 -24.14 52.38
N GLU A 156 25.79 -23.66 52.80
CA GLU A 156 25.36 -23.63 54.21
C GLU A 156 25.27 -25.04 54.79
N LYS A 157 24.58 -25.97 54.10
CA LYS A 157 24.52 -27.38 54.52
C LYS A 157 25.90 -28.02 54.64
N LYS A 158 26.85 -27.69 53.75
CA LYS A 158 28.24 -28.15 53.86
C LYS A 158 28.93 -27.57 55.10
N LYS A 159 28.75 -26.27 55.39
CA LYS A 159 29.30 -25.62 56.58
C LYS A 159 28.71 -26.20 57.87
N GLU A 160 27.40 -26.42 57.90
CA GLU A 160 26.72 -27.08 59.02
C GLU A 160 27.20 -28.51 59.22
N GLY A 161 27.30 -29.30 58.15
CA GLY A 161 27.85 -30.66 58.21
C GLY A 161 29.28 -30.69 58.73
N PHE A 162 30.14 -29.76 58.27
CA PHE A 162 31.51 -29.62 58.78
C PHE A 162 31.55 -29.23 60.26
N ASN A 163 30.72 -28.28 60.69
CA ASN A 163 30.63 -27.84 62.08
C ASN A 163 30.12 -28.95 63.00
N ASN A 164 29.15 -29.76 62.56
CA ASN A 164 28.65 -30.91 63.31
C ASN A 164 29.74 -31.97 63.48
N LEU A 165 30.47 -32.30 62.41
CA LEU A 165 31.61 -33.22 62.48
C LEU A 165 32.68 -32.73 63.46
N LEU A 166 32.94 -31.42 63.48
CA LEU A 166 33.90 -30.82 64.43
C LEU A 166 33.40 -30.92 65.88
N ARG A 167 32.09 -30.76 66.13
CA ARG A 167 31.48 -30.97 67.45
C ARG A 167 31.59 -32.44 67.89
N GLU A 168 31.30 -33.38 67.00
CA GLU A 168 31.43 -34.82 67.26
C GLU A 168 32.86 -35.19 67.64
N LYS A 169 33.85 -34.76 66.85
CA LYS A 169 35.28 -34.99 67.17
C LYS A 169 35.70 -34.38 68.51
N LYS A 170 35.23 -33.17 68.84
CA LYS A 170 35.48 -32.56 70.17
C LYS A 170 34.84 -33.34 71.31
N ILE A 171 33.64 -33.88 71.11
CA ILE A 171 32.97 -34.72 72.10
C ILE A 171 33.75 -36.03 72.29
N GLU A 172 34.19 -36.67 71.20
CA GLU A 172 35.04 -37.86 71.26
C GLU A 172 36.36 -37.58 72.00
N GLU A 173 37.02 -36.46 71.68
CA GLU A 173 38.25 -36.04 72.35
C GLU A 173 38.02 -35.79 73.85
N MET A 174 36.93 -35.12 74.24
CA MET A 174 36.56 -34.94 75.65
C MET A 174 36.27 -36.26 76.37
N VAL A 175 35.62 -37.22 75.70
CA VAL A 175 35.38 -38.56 76.24
C VAL A 175 36.70 -39.31 76.41
N GLN A 176 37.64 -39.19 75.46
CA GLN A 176 38.97 -39.79 75.56
C GLN A 176 39.78 -39.18 76.71
N VAL A 177 39.76 -37.86 76.87
CA VAL A 177 40.43 -37.16 77.98
C VAL A 177 39.85 -37.61 79.33
N LYS A 178 38.52 -37.71 79.46
CA LYS A 178 37.89 -38.25 80.68
C LYS A 178 38.26 -39.71 80.95
N LYS A 179 38.30 -40.56 79.91
CA LYS A 179 38.76 -41.95 80.03
C LYS A 179 40.24 -42.04 80.46
N ALA A 180 41.10 -41.14 79.98
CA ALA A 180 42.51 -41.07 80.37
C ALA A 180 42.71 -40.55 81.80
N GLN A 181 41.90 -39.58 82.25
CA GLN A 181 41.93 -39.10 83.64
C GLN A 181 41.47 -40.18 84.64
N MET A 182 40.51 -41.04 84.26
CA MET A 182 40.11 -42.21 85.06
C MET A 182 41.13 -43.37 85.03
N ARG A 183 42.20 -43.28 84.23
CA ARG A 183 43.30 -44.26 84.14
C ARG A 183 44.62 -43.72 84.67
N ARG A 184 44.61 -42.87 85.70
CA ARG A 184 45.86 -42.53 86.41
C ARG A 184 46.20 -43.67 87.39
N PRO A 185 47.35 -44.36 87.24
CA PRO A 185 47.78 -45.33 88.22
C PRO A 185 48.24 -44.60 89.49
N CYS A 186 47.69 -44.99 90.63
CA CYS A 186 48.17 -44.57 91.94
C CYS A 186 49.58 -45.16 92.14
N ALA A 187 50.63 -44.36 91.94
CA ALA A 187 51.99 -44.73 92.30
C ALA A 187 52.16 -44.57 93.81
N GLY A 188 52.05 -45.68 94.53
CA GLY A 188 52.33 -45.78 95.96
C GLY A 188 51.11 -46.24 96.77
N CYS A 189 51.00 -47.55 96.99
CA CYS A 189 51.04 -48.15 98.33
C CYS A 189 50.79 -49.66 98.26
N HIS A 190 51.54 -50.34 99.11
CA HIS A 190 51.74 -51.78 99.28
C HIS A 190 50.57 -52.43 100.04
N ARG A 191 50.31 -53.73 99.75
CA ARG A 191 49.63 -54.75 100.59
C ARG A 191 48.13 -54.51 100.83
N ASP A 192 47.25 -55.47 100.97
CA ASP A 192 47.17 -56.92 100.74
C ASP A 192 45.67 -57.21 100.91
N ALA A 193 45.00 -57.78 99.92
CA ALA A 193 43.82 -58.65 100.10
C ALA A 193 43.36 -59.20 98.75
N VAL A 194 43.89 -60.38 98.45
CA VAL A 194 43.40 -61.39 97.52
C VAL A 194 41.94 -61.74 97.89
N ILE A 195 40.98 -61.90 96.98
CA ILE A 195 40.48 -63.17 96.39
C ILE A 195 39.13 -62.78 95.72
N LEU A 196 38.95 -62.83 94.39
CA LEU A 196 38.67 -63.96 93.50
C LEU A 196 37.16 -64.28 93.33
N PHE A 197 36.71 -64.15 92.08
CA PHE A 197 35.78 -64.98 91.30
C PHE A 197 34.26 -65.06 91.58
N ILE A 198 33.51 -64.66 90.53
CA ILE A 198 32.48 -65.38 89.72
C ILE A 198 31.28 -66.08 90.43
N LEU A 199 30.08 -65.77 89.91
CA LEU A 199 28.91 -66.60 89.53
C LEU A 199 27.61 -65.87 89.98
N CYS A 200 26.61 -65.55 89.16
CA CYS A 200 26.10 -66.05 87.87
C CYS A 200 25.78 -64.93 86.88
#